data_AF-A0A1N6Z3F5-F1
#
_entry.id   AF-A0A1N6Z3F5-F1
#
_cell.length_a   1.000
_cell.length_b   1.000
_cell.length_c   1.000
_cell.angle_alpha   90.00
_cell.angle_beta   90.00
_cell.angle_gamma   90.00
#
_symmetry.space_group_name_H-M   'P 1'
#
loop_
_entity.id
_entity.type
_entity.pdbx_description
1 polymer ?
#
loop_
_entity_poly.entity_id
_entity_poly.type
_entity_poly.pdbx_seq_one_letter_code
_entity_poly.pdbx_strand_id
1 'polypeptide(L)'
;MKTLINDIEDLEGALKNNSDLQEKFKTNPVEAIKGVEIRNPKETDYWIYRIIVLMLGLAVIAIIAGLIILSVHSKEKPDSQLVTIFATISSGAIGALAGLLSPSPRK
;
A
#
# COMPACT_ATOMS: atom_id res chain seq x y z
N MET A 1 -19.89 -17.82 -14.09
CA MET A 1 -18.79 -16.85 -13.89
C MET A 1 -19.23 -15.88 -12.81
N LYS A 2 -18.46 -15.72 -11.72
CA LYS A 2 -18.78 -14.72 -10.67
C LYS A 2 -18.41 -13.34 -11.20
N THR A 3 -19.39 -12.44 -11.32
CA THR A 3 -19.17 -11.03 -11.66
C THR A 3 -18.56 -10.33 -10.45
N LEU A 4 -17.36 -9.79 -10.62
CA LEU A 4 -16.64 -9.03 -9.61
C LEU A 4 -17.20 -7.61 -9.61
N ILE A 5 -17.64 -7.12 -8.46
CA ILE A 5 -18.26 -5.80 -8.33
C ILE A 5 -17.46 -5.04 -7.27
N ASN A 6 -16.61 -4.12 -7.71
CA ASN A 6 -15.75 -3.33 -6.81
C ASN A 6 -16.33 -1.93 -6.55
N ASP A 7 -17.09 -1.39 -7.51
CA ASP A 7 -17.73 -0.08 -7.42
C ASP A 7 -19.13 -0.08 -8.08
N ILE A 8 -19.88 1.02 -7.91
CA ILE A 8 -21.23 1.21 -8.46
C ILE A 8 -21.23 1.07 -10.00
N GLU A 9 -20.16 1.47 -10.68
CA GLU A 9 -20.00 1.29 -12.13
C GLU A 9 -19.91 -0.19 -12.53
N ASP A 10 -19.22 -1.02 -11.75
CA ASP A 10 -19.17 -2.47 -11.99
C ASP A 10 -20.55 -3.10 -11.75
N LEU A 11 -21.31 -2.58 -10.77
CA LEU A 11 -22.67 -3.04 -10.49
C LEU A 11 -23.62 -2.70 -11.63
N GLU A 12 -23.52 -1.48 -12.17
CA GLU A 12 -24.28 -1.06 -13.34
C GLU A 12 -23.94 -1.92 -14.56
N GLY A 13 -22.66 -2.20 -14.79
CA GLY A 13 -22.20 -3.10 -15.84
C GLY A 13 -22.73 -4.53 -15.68
N ALA A 14 -22.72 -5.06 -14.46
CA ALA A 14 -23.26 -6.38 -14.15
C ALA A 14 -24.79 -6.46 -14.33
N LEU A 15 -25.51 -5.40 -13.97
CA LEU A 15 -26.97 -5.30 -14.14
C LEU A 15 -27.38 -5.15 -15.61
N LYS A 16 -26.60 -4.44 -16.43
CA LYS A 16 -26.86 -4.29 -17.87
C LYS A 16 -26.64 -5.59 -18.65
N ASN A 17 -25.69 -6.40 -18.22
CA ASN A 17 -25.26 -7.60 -18.94
C ASN A 17 -25.89 -8.90 -18.43
N ASN A 18 -26.66 -8.88 -17.34
CA ASN A 18 -27.24 -10.07 -16.74
C ASN A 18 -28.72 -9.88 -16.38
N SER A 19 -29.60 -10.46 -17.20
CA SER A 19 -31.05 -10.40 -17.05
C SER A 19 -31.54 -11.03 -15.74
N ASP A 20 -30.91 -12.11 -15.28
CA ASP A 20 -31.26 -12.78 -14.01
C ASP A 20 -30.92 -11.91 -12.80
N LEU A 21 -29.78 -11.21 -12.83
CA LEU A 21 -29.43 -10.24 -11.79
C LEU A 21 -30.36 -9.04 -11.80
N GLN A 22 -30.76 -8.57 -12.97
CA GLN A 22 -31.69 -7.45 -13.10
C GLN A 22 -33.07 -7.79 -12.54
N GLU A 23 -33.57 -9.00 -12.79
CA GLU A 23 -34.85 -9.46 -12.25
C GLU A 23 -34.78 -9.61 -10.74
N LYS A 24 -33.74 -10.29 -10.21
CA LYS A 24 -33.53 -10.43 -8.76
C LYS A 24 -33.36 -9.09 -8.05
N PHE A 25 -32.71 -8.12 -8.69
CA PHE A 25 -32.55 -6.76 -8.16
C PHE A 25 -33.88 -6.00 -8.12
N LYS A 26 -34.78 -6.22 -9.09
CA LYS A 26 -36.14 -5.66 -9.10
C LYS A 26 -37.04 -6.28 -8.04
N THR A 27 -36.94 -7.61 -7.82
CA THR A 27 -37.78 -8.32 -6.85
C THR A 27 -37.34 -8.05 -5.41
N ASN A 28 -36.03 -8.11 -5.14
CA ASN A 28 -35.48 -7.84 -3.81
C ASN A 28 -34.03 -7.31 -3.92
N PRO A 29 -33.84 -5.97 -3.97
CA PRO A 29 -32.53 -5.38 -4.20
C PRO A 29 -31.54 -5.70 -3.07
N VAL A 30 -32.00 -5.82 -1.83
CA VAL A 30 -31.13 -6.07 -0.67
C VAL A 30 -30.57 -7.50 -0.70
N GLU A 31 -31.37 -8.47 -1.11
CA GLU A 31 -30.96 -9.87 -1.22
C GLU A 31 -30.07 -10.11 -2.45
N ALA A 32 -30.36 -9.42 -3.55
CA ALA A 32 -29.52 -9.44 -4.75
C ALA A 32 -28.09 -8.94 -4.46
N ILE A 33 -27.96 -7.86 -3.69
CA ILE A 33 -26.64 -7.29 -3.31
C ILE A 33 -25.93 -8.20 -2.30
N LYS A 34 -26.63 -8.89 -1.39
CA LYS A 34 -26.01 -9.86 -0.46
C LYS A 34 -25.35 -11.06 -1.16
N GLY A 35 -25.83 -11.43 -2.34
CA GLY A 35 -25.24 -12.49 -3.17
C GLY A 35 -24.01 -12.05 -3.97
N VAL A 36 -23.70 -10.76 -3.98
CA VAL A 36 -22.53 -10.19 -4.64
C VAL A 36 -21.38 -10.17 -3.62
N GLU A 37 -20.35 -10.97 -3.88
CA GLU A 37 -19.09 -10.91 -3.14
C GLU A 37 -18.41 -9.57 -3.42
N ILE A 38 -18.58 -8.61 -2.52
CA ILE A 38 -17.76 -7.39 -2.47
C ILE A 38 -16.36 -7.82 -2.04
N ARG A 39 -15.50 -8.15 -3.00
CA ARG A 39 -14.07 -8.28 -2.74
C ARG A 39 -13.52 -6.87 -2.65
N ASN A 40 -13.23 -6.45 -1.43
CA ASN A 40 -12.67 -5.14 -1.14
C ASN A 40 -11.33 -5.01 -1.91
N PRO A 41 -11.16 -4.06 -2.85
CA PRO A 41 -9.93 -3.93 -3.64
C PRO A 41 -8.69 -3.63 -2.76
N LYS A 42 -8.89 -3.32 -1.47
CA LYS A 42 -7.84 -3.26 -0.45
C LYS A 42 -7.09 -4.58 -0.22
N GLU A 43 -7.65 -5.73 -0.61
CA GLU A 43 -6.93 -7.01 -0.54
C GLU A 43 -5.97 -7.22 -1.73
N THR A 44 -6.08 -6.40 -2.78
CA THR A 44 -5.39 -6.65 -4.06
C THR A 44 -3.91 -6.29 -4.06
N ASP A 45 -3.34 -5.59 -3.06
CA ASP A 45 -1.93 -5.22 -3.19
C ASP A 45 -1.07 -5.19 -1.91
N TYR A 46 -1.16 -6.28 -1.14
CA TYR A 46 -0.12 -6.61 -0.16
C TYR A 46 1.29 -6.65 -0.79
N TRP A 47 1.38 -6.95 -2.09
CA TRP A 47 2.64 -7.00 -2.82
C TRP A 47 3.25 -5.61 -3.02
N ILE A 48 2.48 -4.62 -3.48
CA ILE A 48 2.94 -3.24 -3.59
C ILE A 48 3.38 -2.68 -2.24
N TYR A 49 2.61 -2.93 -1.18
CA TYR A 49 2.97 -2.52 0.17
C TYR A 49 4.31 -3.14 0.60
N ARG A 50 4.48 -4.44 0.35
CA ARG A 50 5.70 -5.18 0.72
C ARG A 50 6.93 -4.71 -0.07
N ILE A 51 6.77 -4.39 -1.36
CA ILE A 51 7.84 -3.84 -2.20
C ILE A 51 8.27 -2.47 -1.69
N ILE A 52 7.32 -1.57 -1.40
CA ILE A 52 7.63 -0.21 -0.92
C ILE A 52 8.39 -0.27 0.40
N VAL A 53 7.92 -1.09 1.35
CA VAL A 53 8.59 -1.27 2.65
C VAL A 53 9.99 -1.88 2.48
N LEU A 54 10.16 -2.88 1.61
CA LEU A 54 11.47 -3.48 1.32
C LEU A 54 12.45 -2.47 0.71
N MET A 55 12.01 -1.69 -0.27
CA MET A 55 12.86 -0.71 -0.96
C MET A 55 13.27 0.44 -0.02
N LEU A 56 12.34 0.95 0.78
CA LEU A 56 12.63 1.97 1.79
C LEU A 56 13.57 1.43 2.88
N GLY A 57 13.33 0.19 3.35
CA GLY A 57 14.20 -0.46 4.33
C GLY A 57 15.63 -0.68 3.80
N LEU A 58 15.76 -1.18 2.57
CA LEU A 58 17.06 -1.35 1.90
C LEU A 58 17.79 -0.03 1.72
N ALA A 59 17.09 1.04 1.36
CA ALA A 59 17.68 2.37 1.22
C ALA A 59 18.29 2.86 2.56
N VAL A 60 17.57 2.70 3.67
CA VAL A 60 18.09 3.07 5.01
C VAL A 60 19.31 2.22 5.37
N ILE A 61 19.26 0.91 5.15
CA ILE A 61 20.39 0.01 5.43
C ILE A 61 21.62 0.40 4.57
N ALA A 62 21.41 0.71 3.29
CA ALA A 62 22.47 1.12 2.37
C ALA A 62 23.12 2.45 2.82
N ILE A 63 22.32 3.42 3.28
CA ILE A 63 22.82 4.68 3.83
C ILE A 63 23.69 4.43 5.08
N ILE A 64 23.20 3.61 6.01
CA ILE A 64 23.94 3.27 7.25
C ILE A 64 25.25 2.57 6.89
N ALA A 65 25.21 1.58 6.00
CA ALA A 65 26.40 0.85 5.56
C ALA A 65 27.40 1.78 4.86
N GLY A 66 26.92 2.68 3.99
CA GLY A 66 27.75 3.68 3.32
C GLY A 66 28.44 4.62 4.29
N LEU A 67 27.73 5.10 5.32
CA LEU A 67 28.31 5.93 6.38
C LEU A 67 29.37 5.18 7.19
N ILE A 68 29.13 3.91 7.53
CA ILE A 68 30.11 3.08 8.25
C ILE A 68 31.37 2.89 7.40
N ILE A 69 31.21 2.55 6.12
CA ILE A 69 32.34 2.37 5.19
C ILE A 69 33.11 3.68 5.05
N LEU A 70 32.42 4.80 4.85
CA LEU A 70 33.04 6.12 4.73
C LEU A 70 33.82 6.49 6.00
N SER A 71 33.28 6.18 7.18
CA SER A 71 33.93 6.43 8.48
C SER A 71 35.17 5.57 8.70
N VAL A 72 35.18 4.32 8.20
CA VAL A 72 36.32 3.40 8.35
C VAL A 72 37.41 3.64 7.31
N HIS A 73 37.06 4.03 6.08
CA HIS A 73 38.03 4.30 5.00
C HIS A 73 38.62 5.71 5.05
N SER A 74 37.89 6.67 5.61
CA SER A 74 38.38 8.05 5.75
C SER A 74 39.25 8.15 7.00
N LYS A 75 40.52 8.53 6.83
CA LYS A 75 41.41 8.88 7.96
C LYS A 75 41.01 10.20 8.64
N GLU A 76 40.23 11.02 7.94
CA GLU A 76 39.66 12.26 8.46
C GLU A 76 38.23 12.05 8.95
N LYS A 77 37.81 12.83 9.94
CA LYS A 77 36.44 12.77 10.46
C LYS A 77 35.47 13.00 9.30
N PRO A 78 34.44 12.16 9.13
CA PRO A 78 33.44 12.36 8.09
C PRO A 78 32.84 13.76 8.25
N ASP A 79 32.67 14.45 7.12
CA ASP A 79 32.11 15.80 7.11
C ASP A 79 30.78 15.81 7.86
N SER A 80 30.72 16.62 8.92
CA SER A 80 29.57 16.73 9.81
C SER A 80 28.30 17.11 9.06
N GLN A 81 28.42 17.84 7.95
CA GLN A 81 27.32 18.21 7.08
C GLN A 81 26.75 16.98 6.35
N LEU A 82 27.62 16.11 5.83
CA LEU A 82 27.25 14.85 5.18
C LEU A 82 26.52 13.92 6.15
N VAL A 83 27.04 13.77 7.37
CA VAL A 83 26.40 12.98 8.43
C VAL A 83 25.00 13.53 8.76
N THR A 84 24.87 14.85 8.87
CA THR A 84 23.59 15.51 9.17
C THR A 84 22.57 15.31 8.05
N ILE A 85 22.98 15.43 6.78
CA ILE A 85 22.11 15.21 5.61
C ILE A 85 21.60 13.76 5.62
N PHE A 86 22.49 12.78 5.80
CA PHE A 86 22.11 11.38 5.84
C PHE A 86 21.22 11.03 7.03
N ALA A 87 21.49 11.59 8.22
CA ALA A 87 20.64 11.42 9.39
C ALA A 87 19.23 12.01 9.16
N THR A 88 19.14 13.15 8.50
CA THR A 88 17.87 13.83 8.19
C THR A 88 17.03 13.00 7.20
N ILE A 89 17.65 12.52 6.12
CA ILE A 89 16.98 11.65 5.14
C ILE A 89 16.53 10.33 5.78
N SER A 90 17.40 9.73 6.60
CA SER A 90 17.09 8.47 7.29
C SER A 90 15.91 8.64 8.26
N SER A 91 15.89 9.73 9.03
CA SER A 91 14.79 10.06 9.94
C SER A 91 13.46 10.24 9.18
N GLY A 92 13.47 10.97 8.05
CA GLY A 92 12.30 11.14 7.19
C GLY A 92 11.79 9.83 6.60
N ALA A 93 12.70 8.96 6.13
CA ALA A 93 12.35 7.64 5.59
C ALA A 93 11.75 6.70 6.65
N ILE A 94 12.31 6.70 7.87
CA ILE A 94 11.76 5.94 9.01
C ILE A 94 10.37 6.47 9.40
N GLY A 95 10.17 7.79 9.41
CA GLY A 95 8.87 8.41 9.67
C GLY A 95 7.82 8.02 8.63
N ALA A 96 8.18 8.00 7.34
CA ALA A 96 7.30 7.56 6.26
C ALA A 96 6.95 6.07 6.38
N LEU A 97 7.92 5.21 6.74
CA LEU A 97 7.67 3.81 7.04
C LEU A 97 6.71 3.65 8.22
N ALA A 98 6.94 4.36 9.34
CA ALA A 98 6.05 4.32 10.49
C ALA A 98 4.62 4.75 10.14
N GLY A 99 4.46 5.77 9.29
CA GLY A 99 3.16 6.21 8.78
C GLY A 99 2.47 5.15 7.90
N LEU A 100 3.21 4.50 7.01
CA LEU A 100 2.68 3.45 6.12
C LEU A 100 2.28 2.19 6.90
N LEU A 101 3.04 1.83 7.92
CA LEU A 101 2.78 0.66 8.78
C LEU A 101 1.75 0.95 9.88
N SER A 102 1.34 2.21 10.07
CA SER A 102 0.40 2.60 11.11
C SER A 102 -0.97 1.98 10.83
N PRO A 103 -1.60 1.30 11.82
CA PRO A 103 -2.90 0.68 11.62
C PRO A 103 -3.94 1.75 11.27
N SER A 104 -4.68 1.53 10.18
CA SER A 104 -5.79 2.40 9.82
C SER A 104 -6.82 2.41 10.96
N PRO A 105 -7.36 3.58 11.36
CA PRO A 105 -8.36 3.65 12.42
C PRO A 105 -9.53 2.71 12.11
N ARG A 106 -9.75 1.71 12.98
CA ARG A 106 -10.99 0.93 12.94
C ARG A 106 -12.11 1.85 13.39
N LYS A 107 -13.03 2.17 12.46
CA LYS A 107 -14.31 2.78 12.81
C LYS A 107 -15.14 1.83 13.66
#